data_AF-A0A103YM54-F1
#
_entry.id   AF-A0A103YM54-F1
#
_cell.length_a   1.000
_cell.length_b   1.000
_cell.length_c   1.000
_cell.angle_alpha   90.00
_cell.angle_beta   90.00
_cell.angle_gamma   90.00
#
_symmetry.space_group_name_H-M   'P 1'
#
loop_
_entity.id
_entity.type
_entity.pdbx_description
1 polymer ?
#
loop_
_entity_poly.entity_id
_entity_poly.type
_entity_poly.pdbx_seq_one_letter_code
_entity_poly.pdbx_strand_id
1 'polypeptide(L)'
;MNKFADLIDENIEELALLETLDAGKVFSFETTVDIPSISKELRYFDGAADKIHGKTLKLSSEFQGYTLLEPIGVVGLIIPWNFPSAMFILKCAPALAAGCTMVVKPAEQAPLPALYLAHLAKLAGIPDGVLNVVTGLGHIAGAAGEICVCSSHVFVQEGIYDELMKKLVEKAKTWIVGDPFDPSTCQGPQVDKKQYERVLSYIDHGKREGATLLIGGKPCGEKGYFIEPTIFENVADDSLIARDEIFGPVMAVMKTVEEVIKRGNATSYGLAAGIVTND
;
A
#
# COMPACT_ATOMS: atom_id res chain seq x y z
N MET A 1 -6.10 12.99 -19.54
CA MET A 1 -5.51 11.86 -18.79
C MET A 1 -5.80 10.52 -19.47
N ASN A 2 -6.86 10.38 -20.26
CA ASN A 2 -7.21 9.17 -21.01
C ASN A 2 -6.03 8.55 -21.81
N LYS A 3 -5.34 9.34 -22.63
CA LYS A 3 -4.16 8.87 -23.40
C LYS A 3 -3.02 8.36 -22.52
N PHE A 4 -2.86 8.91 -21.32
CA PHE A 4 -1.85 8.45 -20.37
C PHE A 4 -2.25 7.08 -19.81
N ALA A 5 -3.54 6.85 -19.54
CA ALA A 5 -4.04 5.52 -19.18
C ALA A 5 -3.87 4.51 -20.32
N ASP A 6 -4.11 4.90 -21.57
CA ASP A 6 -3.87 4.04 -22.74
C ASP A 6 -2.41 3.59 -22.81
N LEU A 7 -1.47 4.52 -22.64
CA LEU A 7 -0.04 4.20 -22.62
C LEU A 7 0.36 3.31 -21.45
N ILE A 8 -0.29 3.43 -20.29
CA ILE A 8 -0.08 2.50 -19.17
C ILE A 8 -0.56 1.09 -19.57
N ASP A 9 -1.75 0.98 -20.17
CA ASP A 9 -2.30 -0.31 -20.62
C ASP A 9 -1.42 -0.95 -21.71
N GLU A 10 -0.80 -0.15 -22.57
CA GLU A 10 0.15 -0.61 -23.61
C GLU A 10 1.50 -1.08 -23.04
N ASN A 11 1.86 -0.66 -21.82
CA ASN A 11 3.17 -0.91 -21.20
C ASN A 11 3.06 -1.62 -19.84
N ILE A 12 2.04 -2.49 -19.69
CA ILE A 12 1.79 -3.22 -18.45
C ILE A 12 2.98 -4.09 -18.05
N GLU A 13 3.56 -4.83 -19.00
CA GLU A 13 4.67 -5.75 -18.73
C GLU A 13 5.92 -4.99 -18.29
N GLU A 14 6.26 -3.88 -18.95
CA GLU A 14 7.40 -3.04 -18.60
C GLU A 14 7.24 -2.42 -17.21
N LEU A 15 6.06 -1.88 -16.89
CA LEU A 15 5.78 -1.34 -15.57
C LEU A 15 5.85 -2.41 -14.48
N ALA A 16 5.22 -3.57 -14.72
CA ALA A 16 5.25 -4.69 -13.80
C ALA A 16 6.68 -5.22 -13.57
N LEU A 17 7.51 -5.23 -14.62
CA LEU A 17 8.92 -5.59 -14.52
C LEU A 17 9.67 -4.60 -13.62
N LEU A 18 9.47 -3.30 -13.80
CA LEU A 18 10.11 -2.28 -12.96
C LEU A 18 9.66 -2.39 -11.50
N GLU A 19 8.38 -2.61 -11.25
CA GLU A 19 7.84 -2.84 -9.90
C GLU A 19 8.47 -4.07 -9.23
N THR A 20 8.56 -5.15 -9.98
CA THR A 20 9.16 -6.41 -9.51
C THR A 20 10.65 -6.25 -9.19
N LEU A 21 11.40 -5.55 -10.06
CA LEU A 21 12.84 -5.34 -9.89
C LEU A 21 13.17 -4.38 -8.73
N ASP A 22 12.42 -3.29 -8.61
CA ASP A 22 12.78 -2.16 -7.74
C ASP A 22 12.14 -2.31 -6.35
N ALA A 23 10.91 -2.82 -6.28
CA ALA A 23 10.16 -3.00 -5.03
C ALA A 23 10.02 -4.47 -4.59
N GLY A 24 10.44 -5.45 -5.41
CA GLY A 24 10.38 -6.87 -5.04
C GLY A 24 8.97 -7.48 -5.07
N LYS A 25 8.01 -6.80 -5.69
CA LYS A 25 6.60 -7.25 -5.79
C LYS A 25 6.47 -8.43 -6.76
N VAL A 26 5.46 -9.27 -6.58
CA VAL A 26 5.26 -10.47 -7.41
C VAL A 26 4.79 -10.07 -8.81
N PHE A 27 5.54 -10.45 -9.85
CA PHE A 27 5.30 -10.04 -11.24
C PHE A 27 3.90 -10.40 -11.76
N SER A 28 3.40 -11.58 -11.40
CA SER A 28 2.06 -12.02 -11.80
C SER A 28 0.94 -11.17 -11.19
N PHE A 29 1.12 -10.70 -9.95
CA PHE A 29 0.18 -9.78 -9.31
C PHE A 29 0.24 -8.39 -9.97
N GLU A 30 1.43 -7.89 -10.27
CA GLU A 30 1.62 -6.60 -10.94
C GLU A 30 0.95 -6.55 -12.32
N THR A 31 1.19 -7.58 -13.14
CA THR A 31 0.65 -7.66 -14.50
C THR A 31 -0.87 -7.85 -14.55
N THR A 32 -1.45 -8.56 -13.59
CA THR A 32 -2.87 -8.95 -13.64
C THR A 32 -3.78 -8.09 -12.77
N VAL A 33 -3.25 -7.45 -11.73
CA VAL A 33 -4.03 -6.71 -10.73
C VAL A 33 -3.55 -5.27 -10.59
N ASP A 34 -2.29 -5.04 -10.19
CA ASP A 34 -1.87 -3.70 -9.75
C ASP A 34 -1.85 -2.70 -10.91
N ILE A 35 -1.04 -2.93 -11.95
CA ILE A 35 -0.93 -2.00 -13.09
C ILE A 35 -2.27 -1.82 -13.84
N PRO A 36 -3.09 -2.87 -14.09
CA PRO A 36 -4.42 -2.66 -14.64
C PRO A 36 -5.37 -1.85 -13.73
N SER A 37 -5.13 -1.81 -12.42
CA SER A 37 -5.93 -0.99 -11.49
C SER A 37 -5.58 0.49 -11.59
N ILE A 38 -4.30 0.84 -11.78
CA ILE A 38 -3.86 2.23 -11.85
C ILE A 38 -4.35 2.91 -13.13
N SER A 39 -4.43 2.19 -14.26
CA SER A 39 -4.99 2.75 -15.50
C SER A 39 -6.49 3.08 -15.33
N LYS A 40 -7.25 2.23 -14.64
CA LYS A 40 -8.66 2.47 -14.30
C LYS A 40 -8.82 3.69 -13.39
N GLU A 41 -7.97 3.83 -12.37
CA GLU A 41 -7.98 4.99 -11.46
C GLU A 41 -7.75 6.29 -12.23
N LEU A 42 -6.79 6.29 -13.15
CA LEU A 42 -6.50 7.46 -14.00
C LEU A 42 -7.69 7.80 -14.91
N ARG A 43 -8.39 6.81 -15.46
CA ARG A 43 -9.62 7.00 -16.25
C ARG A 43 -10.78 7.53 -15.39
N TYR A 44 -10.90 7.08 -14.15
CA TYR A 44 -11.90 7.59 -13.22
C TYR A 44 -11.72 9.10 -13.02
N PHE A 45 -10.49 9.55 -12.72
CA PHE A 45 -10.20 10.97 -12.52
C PHE A 45 -10.23 11.79 -13.82
N ASP A 46 -9.90 11.21 -14.98
CA ASP A 46 -10.16 11.82 -16.29
C ASP A 46 -11.64 12.16 -16.45
N GLY A 47 -12.52 11.21 -16.10
CA GLY A 47 -13.96 11.42 -16.10
C GLY A 47 -14.46 12.38 -15.02
N ALA A 48 -13.70 12.65 -13.96
CA ALA A 48 -14.07 13.60 -12.92
C ALA A 48 -13.63 15.05 -13.23
N ALA A 49 -12.66 15.25 -14.12
CA ALA A 49 -12.01 16.54 -14.35
C ALA A 49 -12.97 17.66 -14.78
N ASP A 50 -13.98 17.36 -15.60
CA ASP A 50 -14.98 18.33 -16.05
C ASP A 50 -16.19 18.46 -15.10
N LYS A 51 -16.16 17.79 -13.93
CA LYS A 51 -17.28 17.70 -12.97
C LYS A 51 -16.99 18.42 -11.65
N ILE A 52 -15.89 19.15 -11.57
CA ILE A 52 -15.52 19.95 -10.40
C ILE A 52 -16.27 21.27 -10.49
N HIS A 53 -17.36 21.39 -9.74
CA HIS A 53 -18.25 22.55 -9.78
C HIS A 53 -18.40 23.21 -8.42
N GLY A 54 -18.43 24.54 -8.42
CA GLY A 54 -18.86 25.32 -7.27
C GLY A 54 -20.39 25.34 -7.12
N LYS A 55 -20.88 26.23 -6.27
CA LYS A 55 -22.31 26.36 -5.95
C LYS A 55 -22.80 27.76 -6.22
N THR A 56 -23.99 27.89 -6.79
CA THR A 56 -24.74 29.15 -6.77
C THR A 56 -25.44 29.28 -5.42
N LEU A 57 -25.29 30.43 -4.76
CA LEU A 57 -25.77 30.65 -3.41
C LEU A 57 -26.98 31.60 -3.42
N LYS A 58 -28.02 31.23 -2.68
CA LYS A 58 -29.15 32.12 -2.42
C LYS A 58 -28.78 33.09 -1.30
N LEU A 59 -28.50 34.33 -1.66
CA LEU A 59 -28.18 35.39 -0.71
C LEU A 59 -29.46 36.06 -0.19
N SER A 60 -29.39 36.62 1.03
CA SER A 60 -30.52 37.31 1.67
C SER A 60 -30.79 38.71 1.11
N SER A 61 -29.87 39.24 0.31
CA SER A 61 -29.92 40.57 -0.32
C SER A 61 -29.68 40.47 -1.84
N GLU A 62 -29.72 41.61 -2.55
CA GLU A 62 -29.55 41.69 -4.00
C GLU A 62 -28.08 41.53 -4.47
N PHE A 63 -27.46 40.41 -4.13
CA PHE A 63 -26.15 40.02 -4.64
C PHE A 63 -26.23 38.67 -5.35
N GLN A 64 -25.42 38.51 -6.40
CA GLN A 64 -25.16 37.20 -7.00
C GLN A 64 -24.04 36.51 -6.22
N GLY A 65 -24.37 35.44 -5.51
CA GLY A 65 -23.39 34.62 -4.79
C GLY A 65 -23.06 33.35 -5.56
N TYR A 66 -21.77 33.05 -5.73
CA TYR A 66 -21.32 31.74 -6.20
C TYR A 66 -19.96 31.37 -5.60
N THR A 67 -19.64 30.09 -5.58
CA THR A 67 -18.31 29.59 -5.25
C THR A 67 -17.62 29.05 -6.50
N LEU A 68 -16.29 29.08 -6.48
CA LEU A 68 -15.44 28.38 -7.45
C LEU A 68 -14.59 27.36 -6.67
N LEU A 69 -14.26 26.25 -7.32
CA LEU A 69 -13.31 25.28 -6.83
C LEU A 69 -12.10 25.35 -7.75
N GLU A 70 -11.13 26.17 -7.39
CA GLU A 70 -9.93 26.42 -8.18
C GLU A 70 -8.79 25.49 -7.73
N PRO A 71 -7.89 25.09 -8.65
CA PRO A 71 -6.68 24.37 -8.27
C PRO A 71 -5.87 25.18 -7.25
N ILE A 72 -5.30 24.49 -6.27
CA ILE A 72 -4.44 25.15 -5.27
C ILE A 72 -3.12 25.66 -5.86
N GLY A 73 -2.73 25.17 -7.04
CA GLY A 73 -1.52 25.53 -7.76
C GLY A 73 -0.53 24.37 -7.84
N VAL A 74 0.69 24.58 -7.32
CA VAL A 74 1.77 23.58 -7.31
C VAL A 74 1.65 22.71 -6.06
N VAL A 75 1.61 21.39 -6.22
CA VAL A 75 1.58 20.42 -5.11
C VAL A 75 2.86 19.57 -5.03
N GLY A 76 3.39 19.39 -3.82
CA GLY A 76 4.46 18.44 -3.55
C GLY A 76 3.88 17.08 -3.15
N LEU A 77 4.24 16.02 -3.86
CA LEU A 77 3.70 14.66 -3.66
C LEU A 77 4.84 13.72 -3.29
N ILE A 78 4.89 13.26 -2.04
CA ILE A 78 5.85 12.24 -1.58
C ILE A 78 5.14 10.89 -1.56
N ILE A 79 5.68 9.89 -2.26
CA ILE A 79 5.09 8.55 -2.35
C ILE A 79 6.03 7.48 -1.75
N PRO A 80 5.47 6.46 -1.09
CA PRO A 80 6.22 5.34 -0.53
C PRO A 80 6.62 4.34 -1.63
N TRP A 81 7.38 3.32 -1.22
CA TRP A 81 7.95 2.28 -2.09
C TRP A 81 7.10 1.01 -2.20
N ASN A 82 6.00 0.92 -1.45
CA ASN A 82 5.24 -0.33 -1.33
C ASN A 82 4.25 -0.61 -2.45
N PHE A 83 3.73 0.43 -3.08
CA PHE A 83 3.03 0.36 -4.37
C PHE A 83 3.40 1.61 -5.18
N PRO A 84 4.65 1.73 -5.66
CA PRO A 84 5.18 2.93 -6.31
C PRO A 84 4.26 3.47 -7.41
N SER A 85 3.85 2.64 -8.36
CA SER A 85 3.00 3.03 -9.49
C SER A 85 1.59 3.41 -9.04
N ALA A 86 0.98 2.61 -8.16
CA ALA A 86 -0.35 2.91 -7.64
C ALA A 86 -0.36 4.21 -6.82
N MET A 87 0.62 4.41 -5.94
CA MET A 87 0.74 5.64 -5.14
C MET A 87 1.05 6.87 -6.00
N PHE A 88 1.82 6.69 -7.06
CA PHE A 88 2.06 7.74 -8.04
C PHE A 88 0.75 8.18 -8.68
N ILE A 89 -0.04 7.25 -9.24
CA ILE A 89 -1.29 7.57 -9.92
C ILE A 89 -2.35 8.07 -8.94
N LEU A 90 -2.51 7.44 -7.77
CA LEU A 90 -3.48 7.84 -6.75
C LEU A 90 -3.27 9.29 -6.28
N LYS A 91 -2.04 9.82 -6.34
CA LYS A 91 -1.77 11.23 -6.05
C LYS A 91 -1.83 12.14 -7.27
N CYS A 92 -1.28 11.70 -8.41
CA CYS A 92 -1.18 12.55 -9.59
C CYS A 92 -2.54 12.71 -10.29
N ALA A 93 -3.35 11.64 -10.39
CA ALA A 93 -4.63 11.67 -11.09
C ALA A 93 -5.62 12.68 -10.50
N PRO A 94 -5.90 12.72 -9.18
CA PRO A 94 -6.77 13.77 -8.62
C PRO A 94 -6.16 15.17 -8.73
N ALA A 95 -4.84 15.32 -8.60
CA ALA A 95 -4.18 16.61 -8.76
C ALA A 95 -4.32 17.15 -10.20
N LEU A 96 -4.12 16.29 -11.20
CA LEU A 96 -4.33 16.61 -12.61
C LEU A 96 -5.79 16.95 -12.90
N ALA A 97 -6.74 16.17 -12.36
CA ALA A 97 -8.17 16.41 -12.53
C ALA A 97 -8.60 17.76 -11.94
N ALA A 98 -8.03 18.15 -10.80
CA ALA A 98 -8.26 19.45 -10.18
C ALA A 98 -7.62 20.63 -10.93
N GLY A 99 -6.70 20.37 -11.87
CA GLY A 99 -5.95 21.40 -12.59
C GLY A 99 -4.67 21.87 -11.88
N CYS A 100 -4.18 21.11 -10.90
CA CYS A 100 -2.91 21.39 -10.22
C CYS A 100 -1.70 20.97 -11.08
N THR A 101 -0.55 21.58 -10.81
CA THR A 101 0.76 21.07 -11.26
C THR A 101 1.48 20.41 -10.08
N MET A 102 2.43 19.52 -10.33
CA MET A 102 3.01 18.71 -9.26
C MET A 102 4.51 18.48 -9.39
N VAL A 103 5.14 18.32 -8.23
CA VAL A 103 6.48 17.79 -8.05
C VAL A 103 6.36 16.52 -7.21
N VAL A 104 6.68 15.38 -7.82
CA VAL A 104 6.56 14.05 -7.21
C VAL A 104 7.94 13.57 -6.78
N LYS A 105 8.06 13.16 -5.52
CA LYS A 105 9.24 12.49 -4.98
C LYS A 105 8.90 11.03 -4.66
N PRO A 106 9.36 10.06 -5.48
CA PRO A 106 9.25 8.66 -5.12
C PRO A 106 10.21 8.30 -4.00
N ALA A 107 9.89 7.21 -3.31
CA ALA A 107 10.80 6.60 -2.34
C ALA A 107 12.12 6.21 -3.02
N GLU A 108 13.23 6.40 -2.31
CA GLU A 108 14.57 6.11 -2.81
C GLU A 108 14.81 4.62 -3.12
N GLN A 109 14.02 3.74 -2.51
CA GLN A 109 14.08 2.31 -2.74
C GLN A 109 13.46 1.90 -4.07
N ALA A 110 12.40 2.60 -4.51
CA ALA A 110 11.64 2.22 -5.70
C ALA A 110 11.32 3.43 -6.63
N PRO A 111 12.33 4.13 -7.17
CA PRO A 111 12.12 5.30 -8.02
C PRO A 111 11.81 4.97 -9.49
N LEU A 112 12.16 3.78 -9.99
CA LEU A 112 12.12 3.46 -11.41
C LEU A 112 10.69 3.48 -12.02
N PRO A 113 9.67 2.89 -11.37
CA PRO A 113 8.32 2.93 -11.92
C PRO A 113 7.79 4.36 -12.06
N ALA A 114 8.08 5.23 -11.09
CA ALA A 114 7.68 6.65 -11.13
C ALA A 114 8.36 7.42 -12.27
N LEU A 115 9.64 7.15 -12.55
CA LEU A 115 10.34 7.76 -13.69
C LEU A 115 9.77 7.29 -15.02
N TYR A 116 9.42 6.01 -15.13
CA TYR A 116 8.80 5.47 -16.34
C TYR A 116 7.39 6.03 -16.56
N LEU A 117 6.57 6.13 -15.50
CA LEU A 117 5.27 6.79 -15.57
C LEU A 117 5.39 8.26 -15.99
N ALA A 118 6.43 8.99 -15.55
CA ALA A 118 6.69 10.35 -16.03
C ALA A 118 7.05 10.40 -17.51
N HIS A 119 7.79 9.41 -18.01
CA HIS A 119 8.05 9.26 -19.44
C HIS A 119 6.76 9.02 -20.23
N LEU A 120 5.91 8.10 -19.79
CA LEU A 120 4.60 7.82 -20.41
C LEU A 120 3.68 9.06 -20.36
N ALA A 121 3.67 9.79 -19.25
CA ALA A 121 2.95 11.06 -19.12
C ALA A 121 3.39 12.09 -20.18
N LYS A 122 4.70 12.20 -20.42
CA LYS A 122 5.24 13.06 -21.48
C LYS A 122 4.77 12.63 -22.87
N LEU A 123 4.83 11.33 -23.16
CA LEU A 123 4.33 10.76 -24.42
C LEU A 123 2.82 10.98 -24.61
N ALA A 124 2.04 10.95 -23.53
CA ALA A 124 0.61 11.23 -23.54
C ALA A 124 0.27 12.70 -23.89
N GLY A 125 1.27 13.59 -23.88
CA GLY A 125 1.13 15.01 -24.13
C GLY A 125 0.77 15.83 -22.89
N ILE A 126 1.11 15.35 -21.68
CA ILE A 126 1.05 16.23 -20.49
C ILE A 126 2.05 17.39 -20.70
N PRO A 127 1.62 18.67 -20.55
CA PRO A 127 2.49 19.80 -20.83
C PRO A 127 3.73 19.85 -19.94
N ASP A 128 4.82 20.40 -20.48
CA ASP A 128 6.07 20.59 -19.74
C ASP A 128 5.84 21.38 -18.44
N GLY A 129 6.40 20.88 -17.34
CA GLY A 129 6.29 21.49 -16.02
C GLY A 129 5.01 21.15 -15.24
N VAL A 130 4.01 20.50 -15.85
CA VAL A 130 2.79 20.06 -15.14
C VAL A 130 3.07 18.88 -14.20
N LEU A 131 3.89 17.93 -14.64
CA LEU A 131 4.32 16.79 -13.84
C LEU A 131 5.84 16.72 -13.85
N ASN A 132 6.45 16.88 -12.67
CA ASN A 132 7.89 16.81 -12.46
C ASN A 132 8.19 15.69 -11.46
N VAL A 133 9.20 14.86 -11.73
CA VAL A 133 9.64 13.82 -10.81
C VAL A 133 11.06 14.10 -10.34
N VAL A 134 11.27 14.10 -9.02
CA VAL A 134 12.56 14.36 -8.38
C VAL A 134 12.90 13.21 -7.45
N THR A 135 13.95 12.47 -7.75
CA THR A 135 14.42 11.36 -6.91
C THR A 135 15.41 11.84 -5.84
N GLY A 136 15.51 11.14 -4.71
CA GLY A 136 16.43 11.52 -3.63
C GLY A 136 16.17 10.78 -2.31
N LEU A 137 17.08 10.91 -1.35
CA LEU A 137 17.03 10.21 -0.05
C LEU A 137 16.04 10.84 0.94
N GLY A 138 15.35 10.01 1.71
CA GLY A 138 14.26 10.41 2.59
C GLY A 138 14.65 11.12 3.89
N HIS A 139 15.93 11.11 4.30
CA HIS A 139 16.39 11.93 5.45
C HIS A 139 16.44 13.44 5.14
N ILE A 140 16.06 13.83 3.91
CA ILE A 140 15.69 15.19 3.49
C ILE A 140 14.17 15.29 3.17
N ALA A 141 13.44 14.18 3.02
CA ALA A 141 12.00 14.11 2.75
C ALA A 141 11.42 12.71 3.10
N GLY A 142 10.83 12.59 4.30
CA GLY A 142 10.26 11.42 5.02
C GLY A 142 10.00 10.05 4.34
N ALA A 143 10.07 8.97 5.13
CA ALA A 143 9.99 7.56 4.69
C ALA A 143 8.86 6.75 5.36
N ALA A 144 8.24 5.81 4.61
CA ALA A 144 7.36 4.73 5.10
C ALA A 144 7.14 3.60 4.03
N GLY A 145 6.95 2.33 4.41
CA GLY A 145 6.41 1.18 3.61
C GLY A 145 6.52 -0.19 4.36
N GLU A 146 5.63 -1.21 4.27
CA GLU A 146 4.63 -1.63 3.23
C GLU A 146 3.29 -2.26 3.65
N ILE A 147 2.24 -1.83 2.92
CA ILE A 147 0.79 -2.08 3.06
C ILE A 147 0.22 -1.61 4.38
N CYS A 148 -0.14 -0.32 4.41
CA CYS A 148 -0.70 0.33 5.61
C CYS A 148 -2.02 -0.29 6.07
N VAL A 149 -2.72 -0.99 5.18
CA VAL A 149 -4.01 -1.68 5.44
C VAL A 149 -3.84 -3.19 5.66
N CYS A 150 -2.63 -3.66 5.96
CA CYS A 150 -2.42 -5.07 6.28
C CYS A 150 -3.24 -5.45 7.52
N SER A 151 -3.99 -6.56 7.45
CA SER A 151 -4.70 -7.16 8.59
C SER A 151 -3.72 -7.82 9.55
N SER A 152 -2.87 -7.02 10.17
CA SER A 152 -1.83 -7.44 11.12
C SER A 152 -2.43 -7.94 12.45
N HIS A 153 -3.61 -7.45 12.81
CA HIS A 153 -4.40 -7.90 13.96
C HIS A 153 -5.70 -8.54 13.50
N VAL A 154 -5.85 -9.83 13.76
CA VAL A 154 -7.05 -10.59 13.40
C VAL A 154 -7.74 -11.07 14.66
N PHE A 155 -8.96 -10.59 14.92
CA PHE A 155 -9.79 -11.08 16.01
C PHE A 155 -10.72 -12.18 15.51
N VAL A 156 -10.66 -13.36 16.13
CA VAL A 156 -11.45 -14.54 15.73
C VAL A 156 -12.33 -15.01 16.88
N GLN A 157 -13.61 -15.28 16.60
CA GLN A 157 -14.57 -15.71 17.62
C GLN A 157 -14.18 -17.05 18.26
N GLU A 158 -14.28 -17.12 19.59
CA GLU A 158 -13.75 -18.23 20.39
C GLU A 158 -14.22 -19.62 19.93
N GLY A 159 -15.49 -19.75 19.53
CA GLY A 159 -16.07 -21.00 19.06
C GLY A 159 -15.55 -21.51 17.71
N ILE A 160 -14.92 -20.66 16.90
CA ILE A 160 -14.29 -21.04 15.62
C ILE A 160 -12.77 -20.90 15.63
N TYR A 161 -12.20 -20.40 16.75
CA TYR A 161 -10.80 -20.00 16.84
C TYR A 161 -9.85 -21.15 16.49
N ASP A 162 -9.95 -22.27 17.20
CA ASP A 162 -8.99 -23.38 17.07
C ASP A 162 -9.04 -23.99 15.65
N GLU A 163 -10.23 -24.13 15.07
CA GLU A 163 -10.40 -24.66 13.72
C GLU A 163 -9.81 -23.71 12.67
N LEU A 164 -10.06 -22.40 12.82
CA LEU A 164 -9.51 -21.40 11.91
C LEU A 164 -7.98 -21.34 12.02
N MET A 165 -7.42 -21.35 13.22
CA MET A 165 -5.97 -21.32 13.43
C MET A 165 -5.29 -22.52 12.77
N LYS A 166 -5.86 -23.71 12.91
CA LYS A 166 -5.36 -24.91 12.22
C LYS A 166 -5.35 -24.72 10.70
N LYS A 167 -6.48 -24.28 10.12
CA LYS A 167 -6.59 -24.04 8.66
C LYS A 167 -5.63 -22.96 8.18
N LEU A 168 -5.49 -21.88 8.95
CA LEU A 168 -4.62 -20.75 8.66
C LEU A 168 -3.14 -21.19 8.63
N VAL A 169 -2.70 -21.93 9.64
CA VAL A 169 -1.33 -22.47 9.70
C VAL A 169 -1.07 -23.45 8.54
N GLU A 170 -2.00 -24.37 8.25
CA GLU A 170 -1.84 -25.28 7.11
C GLU A 170 -1.78 -24.53 5.78
N LYS A 171 -2.57 -23.48 5.60
CA LYS A 171 -2.49 -22.64 4.41
C LYS A 171 -1.16 -21.88 4.33
N ALA A 172 -0.69 -21.32 5.43
CA ALA A 172 0.59 -20.61 5.51
C ALA A 172 1.79 -21.53 5.18
N LYS A 173 1.74 -22.82 5.53
CA LYS A 173 2.78 -23.81 5.13
C LYS A 173 2.90 -24.01 3.62
N THR A 174 1.81 -23.77 2.88
CA THR A 174 1.81 -23.87 1.41
C THR A 174 2.28 -22.59 0.72
N TRP A 175 2.60 -21.55 1.48
CA TRP A 175 2.94 -20.23 0.94
C TRP A 175 4.38 -20.22 0.42
N ILE A 176 4.54 -19.99 -0.88
CA ILE A 176 5.85 -20.03 -1.54
C ILE A 176 6.50 -18.65 -1.44
N VAL A 177 7.61 -18.56 -0.71
CA VAL A 177 8.47 -17.39 -0.65
C VAL A 177 9.64 -17.62 -1.61
N GLY A 178 9.87 -16.69 -2.54
CA GLY A 178 10.86 -16.94 -3.58
C GLY A 178 11.06 -15.79 -4.55
N ASP A 179 11.69 -16.12 -5.67
CA ASP A 179 11.93 -15.18 -6.75
C ASP A 179 10.60 -14.56 -7.22
N PRO A 180 10.43 -13.23 -7.16
CA PRO A 180 9.19 -12.59 -7.53
C PRO A 180 8.86 -12.68 -9.03
N PHE A 181 9.80 -13.15 -9.87
CA PHE A 181 9.57 -13.51 -11.28
C PHE A 181 9.02 -14.92 -11.48
N ASP A 182 9.12 -15.81 -10.48
CA ASP A 182 8.55 -17.16 -10.57
C ASP A 182 7.02 -17.08 -10.39
N PRO A 183 6.22 -17.58 -11.35
CA PRO A 183 4.75 -17.51 -11.27
C PRO A 183 4.15 -18.32 -10.11
N SER A 184 4.92 -19.24 -9.50
CA SER A 184 4.51 -19.97 -8.31
C SER A 184 4.75 -19.20 -7.01
N THR A 185 5.56 -18.13 -7.04
CA THR A 185 5.87 -17.31 -5.86
C THR A 185 4.63 -16.57 -5.37
N CYS A 186 4.36 -16.70 -4.08
CA CYS A 186 3.28 -16.02 -3.38
C CYS A 186 3.77 -14.78 -2.61
N GLN A 187 5.08 -14.69 -2.33
CA GLN A 187 5.69 -13.61 -1.56
C GLN A 187 7.13 -13.34 -1.99
N GLY A 188 7.45 -12.07 -2.29
CA GLY A 188 8.80 -11.59 -2.57
C GLY A 188 9.61 -11.23 -1.31
N PRO A 189 10.79 -10.61 -1.48
CA PRO A 189 11.62 -10.14 -0.38
C PRO A 189 11.05 -8.85 0.25
N GLN A 190 11.58 -8.47 1.42
CA GLN A 190 11.44 -7.09 1.89
C GLN A 190 12.32 -6.17 1.02
N VAL A 191 11.99 -4.88 0.88
CA VAL A 191 12.69 -4.00 -0.07
C VAL A 191 14.18 -3.80 0.24
N ASP A 192 14.54 -3.70 1.51
CA ASP A 192 15.90 -3.38 1.92
C ASP A 192 16.28 -4.07 3.25
N LYS A 193 17.57 -4.00 3.55
CA LYS A 193 18.15 -4.60 4.77
C LYS A 193 17.57 -4.00 6.05
N LYS A 194 17.28 -2.71 6.06
CA LYS A 194 16.80 -2.00 7.25
C LYS A 194 15.38 -2.46 7.60
N GLN A 195 14.50 -2.58 6.60
CA GLN A 195 13.16 -3.11 6.79
C GLN A 195 13.22 -4.56 7.24
N TYR A 196 14.04 -5.37 6.58
CA TYR A 196 14.25 -6.77 6.95
C TYR A 196 14.69 -6.94 8.41
N GLU A 197 15.71 -6.19 8.85
CA GLU A 197 16.18 -6.22 10.25
C GLU A 197 15.10 -5.72 11.22
N ARG A 198 14.32 -4.70 10.83
CA ARG A 198 13.21 -4.18 11.63
C ARG A 198 12.11 -5.24 11.83
N VAL A 199 11.69 -5.92 10.76
CA VAL A 199 10.66 -6.97 10.86
C VAL A 199 11.13 -8.13 11.74
N LEU A 200 12.39 -8.57 11.56
CA LEU A 200 12.97 -9.60 12.42
C LEU A 200 13.03 -9.18 13.90
N SER A 201 13.33 -7.91 14.17
CA SER A 201 13.31 -7.36 15.52
C SER A 201 11.91 -7.48 16.15
N TYR A 202 10.84 -7.16 15.42
CA TYR A 202 9.46 -7.31 15.92
C TYR A 202 9.09 -8.78 16.19
N ILE A 203 9.51 -9.70 15.32
CA ILE A 203 9.32 -11.14 15.53
C ILE A 203 10.01 -11.58 16.83
N ASP A 204 11.22 -11.10 17.10
CA ASP A 204 11.94 -11.43 18.33
C ASP A 204 11.31 -10.79 19.57
N HIS A 205 10.73 -9.59 19.46
CA HIS A 205 9.93 -8.98 20.52
C HIS A 205 8.69 -9.84 20.84
N GLY A 206 7.94 -10.27 19.83
CA GLY A 206 6.78 -11.15 20.02
C GLY A 206 7.12 -12.42 20.80
N LYS A 207 8.23 -13.09 20.44
CA LYS A 207 8.73 -14.27 21.17
C LYS A 207 9.09 -13.96 22.63
N ARG A 208 9.70 -12.80 22.90
CA ARG A 208 10.14 -12.39 24.26
C ARG A 208 8.99 -11.97 25.16
N GLU A 209 7.95 -11.38 24.58
CA GLU A 209 6.76 -10.90 25.28
C GLU A 209 5.74 -12.02 25.56
N GLY A 210 6.07 -13.27 25.17
CA GLY A 210 5.30 -14.45 25.53
C GLY A 210 4.25 -14.87 24.49
N ALA A 211 4.23 -14.26 23.31
CA ALA A 211 3.38 -14.73 22.21
C ALA A 211 3.87 -16.09 21.70
N THR A 212 2.92 -16.97 21.32
CA THR A 212 3.25 -18.28 20.78
C THR A 212 3.46 -18.17 19.27
N LEU A 213 4.67 -18.51 18.81
CA LEU A 213 4.98 -18.61 17.39
C LEU A 213 4.47 -19.93 16.81
N LEU A 214 3.51 -19.87 15.88
CA LEU A 214 2.91 -21.05 15.26
C LEU A 214 3.62 -21.52 14.00
N ILE A 215 4.14 -20.57 13.21
CA ILE A 215 4.87 -20.81 11.97
C ILE A 215 5.78 -19.63 11.66
N GLY A 216 6.85 -19.87 10.90
CA GLY A 216 7.70 -18.81 10.38
C GLY A 216 8.67 -18.26 11.41
N GLY A 217 8.78 -16.93 11.43
CA GLY A 217 9.53 -16.21 12.45
C GLY A 217 11.06 -16.22 12.25
N LYS A 218 11.51 -16.48 11.02
CA LYS A 218 12.92 -16.52 10.65
C LYS A 218 13.16 -16.11 9.18
N PRO A 219 14.40 -15.77 8.83
CA PRO A 219 14.82 -15.61 7.45
C PRO A 219 14.67 -16.89 6.62
N CYS A 220 14.49 -16.74 5.31
CA CYS A 220 14.56 -17.85 4.36
C CYS A 220 15.40 -17.48 3.12
N GLY A 221 15.85 -18.50 2.37
CA GLY A 221 16.74 -18.33 1.21
C GLY A 221 18.21 -18.06 1.56
N GLU A 222 19.09 -18.14 0.55
CA GLU A 222 20.54 -17.90 0.70
C GLU A 222 20.94 -16.45 0.44
N LYS A 223 20.13 -15.71 -0.34
CA LYS A 223 20.35 -14.32 -0.74
C LYS A 223 19.02 -13.59 -0.84
N GLY A 224 19.07 -12.26 -0.69
CA GLY A 224 17.87 -11.40 -0.65
C GLY A 224 17.30 -11.28 0.76
N TYR A 225 16.34 -10.38 0.93
CA TYR A 225 15.77 -10.00 2.22
C TYR A 225 14.46 -10.75 2.50
N PHE A 226 14.46 -12.07 2.42
CA PHE A 226 13.25 -12.88 2.56
C PHE A 226 12.97 -13.29 4.02
N ILE A 227 11.71 -13.20 4.43
CA ILE A 227 11.22 -13.58 5.76
C ILE A 227 10.05 -14.54 5.59
N GLU A 228 10.03 -15.64 6.36
CA GLU A 228 8.94 -16.59 6.33
C GLU A 228 7.62 -15.95 6.81
N PRO A 229 6.45 -16.31 6.22
CA PRO A 229 5.15 -15.93 6.75
C PRO A 229 5.04 -16.36 8.20
N THR A 230 4.75 -15.40 9.06
CA THR A 230 4.83 -15.55 10.50
C THR A 230 3.45 -15.37 11.12
N ILE A 231 3.02 -16.34 11.93
CA ILE A 231 1.76 -16.25 12.67
C ILE A 231 2.05 -16.39 14.15
N PHE A 232 1.61 -15.40 14.92
CA PHE A 232 1.57 -15.42 16.37
C PHE A 232 0.14 -15.63 16.88
N GLU A 233 0.03 -16.37 17.96
CA GLU A 233 -1.18 -16.43 18.79
C GLU A 233 -0.87 -16.09 20.25
N ASN A 234 -1.93 -16.02 21.08
CA ASN A 234 -1.83 -15.65 22.49
C ASN A 234 -1.09 -14.32 22.70
N VAL A 235 -1.34 -13.38 21.79
CA VAL A 235 -0.72 -12.07 21.79
C VAL A 235 -1.46 -11.17 22.80
N ALA A 236 -0.72 -10.58 23.72
CA ALA A 236 -1.27 -9.62 24.67
C ALA A 236 -1.56 -8.27 23.98
N ASP A 237 -2.67 -7.63 24.32
CA ASP A 237 -3.11 -6.35 23.73
C ASP A 237 -2.09 -5.20 23.92
N ASP A 238 -1.22 -5.31 24.92
CA ASP A 238 -0.17 -4.35 25.21
C ASP A 238 1.21 -4.67 24.63
N SER A 239 1.34 -5.83 23.97
CA SER A 239 2.56 -6.25 23.28
C SER A 239 2.89 -5.34 22.09
N LEU A 240 4.17 -5.26 21.75
CA LEU A 240 4.63 -4.46 20.61
C LEU A 240 4.02 -4.94 19.29
N ILE A 241 3.92 -6.26 19.09
CA ILE A 241 3.34 -6.83 17.87
C ILE A 241 1.82 -6.65 17.77
N ALA A 242 1.13 -6.32 18.87
CA ALA A 242 -0.29 -5.94 18.89
C ALA A 242 -0.53 -4.43 18.71
N ARG A 243 0.46 -3.59 19.03
CA ARG A 243 0.30 -2.13 19.01
C ARG A 243 0.93 -1.47 17.80
N ASP A 244 2.10 -1.92 17.40
CA ASP A 244 2.90 -1.27 16.37
C ASP A 244 2.62 -1.86 14.99
N GLU A 245 2.81 -1.02 13.96
CA GLU A 245 2.84 -1.47 12.58
C GLU A 245 4.15 -2.21 12.27
N ILE A 246 4.08 -3.53 12.05
CA ILE A 246 5.27 -4.36 11.78
C ILE A 246 5.80 -4.15 10.35
N PHE A 247 4.92 -3.96 9.36
CA PHE A 247 5.29 -3.84 7.94
C PHE A 247 6.15 -5.01 7.43
N GLY A 248 5.68 -6.22 7.68
CA GLY A 248 6.26 -7.46 7.18
C GLY A 248 5.21 -8.58 7.21
N PRO A 249 5.55 -9.80 6.77
CA PRO A 249 4.61 -10.91 6.69
C PRO A 249 4.35 -11.53 8.08
N VAL A 250 3.88 -10.72 9.04
CA VAL A 250 3.65 -11.10 10.43
C VAL A 250 2.19 -10.82 10.79
N MET A 251 1.49 -11.85 11.22
CA MET A 251 0.09 -11.79 11.65
C MET A 251 -0.02 -12.15 13.13
N ALA A 252 -0.69 -11.31 13.90
CA ALA A 252 -1.08 -11.58 15.28
C ALA A 252 -2.58 -11.93 15.32
N VAL A 253 -2.90 -13.16 15.72
CA VAL A 253 -4.28 -13.63 15.83
C VAL A 253 -4.68 -13.70 17.30
N MET A 254 -5.83 -13.12 17.62
CA MET A 254 -6.36 -12.97 18.97
C MET A 254 -7.80 -13.48 19.04
N LYS A 255 -8.20 -14.06 20.16
CA LYS A 255 -9.60 -14.41 20.41
C LYS A 255 -10.46 -13.16 20.54
N THR A 256 -11.66 -13.16 19.95
CA THR A 256 -12.66 -12.11 20.22
C THR A 256 -13.24 -12.34 21.61
N VAL A 257 -13.66 -11.24 22.23
CA VAL A 257 -14.48 -11.19 23.44
C VAL A 257 -15.72 -10.32 23.13
N GLU A 258 -16.72 -10.28 24.02
CA GLU A 258 -17.89 -9.40 23.88
C GLU A 258 -17.51 -7.92 23.62
N GLU A 259 -16.31 -7.49 24.01
CA GLU A 259 -15.76 -6.15 23.77
C GLU A 259 -14.82 -6.01 22.54
N VAL A 260 -14.91 -6.86 21.50
CA VAL A 260 -13.98 -6.80 20.34
C VAL A 260 -13.92 -5.43 19.65
N ILE A 261 -15.04 -4.71 19.58
CA ILE A 261 -15.07 -3.36 18.99
C ILE A 261 -14.19 -2.40 19.79
N LYS A 262 -14.23 -2.47 21.12
CA LYS A 262 -13.43 -1.64 22.00
C LYS A 262 -11.95 -1.98 21.88
N ARG A 263 -11.60 -3.27 21.81
CA ARG A 263 -10.22 -3.73 21.59
C ARG A 263 -9.68 -3.34 20.22
N GLY A 264 -10.46 -3.54 19.16
CA GLY A 264 -10.09 -3.13 17.79
C GLY A 264 -9.89 -1.62 17.65
N ASN A 265 -10.64 -0.81 18.41
CA ASN A 265 -10.48 0.65 18.44
C ASN A 265 -9.46 1.15 19.49
N ALA A 266 -8.86 0.26 20.31
CA ALA A 266 -7.88 0.62 21.33
C ALA A 266 -6.47 0.77 20.74
N THR A 267 -6.36 1.57 19.69
CA THR A 267 -5.13 1.82 18.94
C THR A 267 -5.05 3.29 18.54
N SER A 268 -3.84 3.80 18.33
CA SER A 268 -3.65 5.13 17.73
C SER A 268 -3.86 5.14 16.21
N TYR A 269 -3.98 3.96 15.59
CA TYR A 269 -4.24 3.79 14.16
C TYR A 269 -5.74 3.75 13.86
N GLY A 270 -6.12 3.79 12.58
CA GLY A 270 -7.52 3.77 12.16
C GLY A 270 -7.72 3.79 10.64
N LEU A 271 -6.83 3.13 9.90
CA LEU A 271 -6.80 3.23 8.44
C LEU A 271 -7.86 2.37 7.74
N ALA A 272 -8.04 1.13 8.18
CA ALA A 272 -9.03 0.20 7.63
C ALA A 272 -9.43 -0.85 8.69
N ALA A 273 -10.59 -1.48 8.48
CA ALA A 273 -11.04 -2.65 9.25
C ALA A 273 -11.88 -3.56 8.33
N GLY A 274 -11.85 -4.87 8.59
CA GLY A 274 -12.67 -5.86 7.90
C GLY A 274 -13.55 -6.64 8.90
N ILE A 275 -14.82 -6.84 8.56
CA ILE A 275 -15.78 -7.61 9.37
C ILE A 275 -16.34 -8.74 8.51
N VAL A 276 -16.31 -9.97 9.01
CA VAL A 276 -16.86 -11.15 8.34
C VAL A 276 -17.97 -11.73 9.23
N THR A 277 -19.21 -11.67 8.76
CA THR A 277 -20.39 -12.24 9.42
C THR A 277 -21.41 -12.74 8.38
N ASN A 278 -22.27 -13.68 8.78
CA ASN A 278 -23.39 -14.19 7.97
C ASN A 278 -24.77 -13.79 8.55
N ASP A 279 -24.78 -12.94 9.57
CA ASP A 279 -26.00 -12.40 10.21
C ASP A 279 -26.81 -11.51 9.24
#